data_AF-A0A0D5M5C3-F1
#
_entry.id   AF-A0A0D5M5C3-F1
#
_cell.length_a   1.000
_cell.length_b   1.000
_cell.length_c   1.000
_cell.angle_alpha   90.00
_cell.angle_beta   90.00
_cell.angle_gamma   90.00
#
_symmetry.space_group_name_H-M   'P 1'
#
loop_
_entity.id
_entity.type
_entity.pdbx_description
1 polymer ?
#
loop_
_entity_poly.entity_id
_entity_poly.type
_entity_poly.pdbx_seq_one_letter_code
_entity_poly.pdbx_strand_id
1 'polypeptide(L)'
;MLASSLFNATAYAAQITIHNAEGLPLENAVVEVYYDTEANQPQEQNIYQRDAAFHPRVLTVPTGSYVAFPNQDTTRLHVYSFSPAKTFDLNLYLQETPKPVHFDQSGVVVLGCNIHDHMQAFIVVSDAPYAATTDLEGMNRPGYSGDRFV
;
A
#
# COMPACT_ATOMS: atom_id res chain seq x y z
N MET A 1 -40.16 -25.61 22.93
CA MET A 1 -39.71 -25.32 21.55
C MET A 1 -39.07 -23.93 21.57
N LEU A 2 -37.74 -23.83 21.48
CA LEU A 2 -37.07 -22.55 21.27
C LEU A 2 -37.08 -22.27 19.76
N ALA A 3 -37.72 -21.18 19.35
CA ALA A 3 -37.64 -20.69 17.98
C ALA A 3 -36.39 -19.84 17.82
N SER A 4 -35.34 -20.39 17.20
CA SER A 4 -34.17 -19.62 16.77
C SER A 4 -34.56 -18.75 15.58
N SER A 5 -34.53 -17.43 15.77
CA SER A 5 -34.70 -16.46 14.68
C SER A 5 -33.35 -16.28 13.99
N LEU A 6 -33.27 -16.68 12.72
CA LEU A 6 -32.12 -16.41 11.86
C LEU A 6 -32.26 -14.99 11.31
N PHE A 7 -31.38 -14.07 11.73
CA PHE A 7 -31.22 -12.78 11.07
C PHE A 7 -30.42 -12.99 9.78
N ASN A 8 -31.06 -12.78 8.63
CA ASN A 8 -30.35 -12.62 7.36
C ASN A 8 -29.86 -11.18 7.27
N ALA A 9 -28.54 -10.98 7.42
CA ALA A 9 -27.90 -9.74 7.05
C ALA A 9 -27.49 -9.82 5.56
N THR A 10 -28.10 -9.00 4.71
CA THR A 10 -27.62 -8.78 3.35
C THR A 10 -26.45 -7.82 3.39
N ALA A 11 -25.25 -8.31 3.08
CA ALA A 11 -24.09 -7.46 2.83
C ALA A 11 -24.09 -7.04 1.36
N TYR A 12 -24.15 -5.73 1.09
CA TYR A 12 -23.91 -5.18 -0.24
C TYR A 12 -22.42 -4.86 -0.37
N ALA A 13 -21.72 -5.59 -1.23
CA ALA A 13 -20.37 -5.23 -1.63
C ALA A 13 -20.43 -4.49 -2.97
N ALA A 14 -19.91 -3.27 -3.00
CA ALA A 14 -19.66 -2.56 -4.25
C ALA A 14 -18.28 -2.98 -4.80
N GLN A 15 -18.24 -3.34 -6.06
CA GLN A 15 -17.01 -3.68 -6.77
C GLN A 15 -16.67 -2.57 -7.75
N ILE A 16 -15.42 -2.11 -7.70
CA ILE A 16 -14.86 -1.08 -8.55
C ILE A 16 -13.80 -1.75 -9.42
N THR A 17 -14.02 -1.67 -10.74
CA THR A 17 -13.07 -2.14 -11.74
C THR A 17 -12.51 -0.94 -12.49
N ILE A 18 -11.18 -0.84 -12.54
CA ILE A 18 -10.48 0.24 -13.22
C ILE A 18 -9.85 -0.29 -14.51
N HIS A 19 -10.01 0.45 -15.60
CA HIS A 19 -9.43 0.16 -16.90
C HIS A 19 -8.55 1.32 -17.36
N ASN A 20 -7.54 1.03 -18.19
CA ASN A 20 -6.71 2.04 -18.85
C ASN A 20 -7.41 2.65 -20.09
N ALA A 21 -6.72 3.53 -20.82
CA ALA A 21 -7.28 4.20 -21.99
C ALA A 21 -7.65 3.25 -23.14
N GLU A 22 -7.01 2.07 -23.20
CA GLU A 22 -7.28 1.01 -24.18
C GLU A 22 -8.39 0.04 -23.72
N GLY A 23 -8.97 0.24 -22.54
CA GLY A 23 -10.02 -0.62 -21.99
C GLY A 23 -9.50 -1.90 -21.30
N LEU A 24 -8.19 -2.04 -21.11
CA LEU A 24 -7.59 -3.17 -20.39
C LEU A 24 -7.63 -2.94 -18.87
N PRO A 25 -7.75 -3.99 -18.04
CA PRO A 25 -7.71 -3.84 -16.58
C PRO A 25 -6.42 -3.15 -16.11
N LEU A 26 -6.56 -2.22 -15.15
CA LEU A 26 -5.45 -1.46 -14.60
C LEU A 26 -5.12 -1.95 -13.19
N GLU A 27 -4.01 -2.66 -13.06
CA GLU A 27 -3.41 -3.05 -11.78
C GLU A 27 -2.80 -1.84 -11.07
N ASN A 28 -2.70 -1.91 -9.74
CA ASN A 28 -1.99 -0.93 -8.91
C ASN A 28 -2.60 0.48 -8.93
N ALA A 29 -3.85 0.62 -9.37
CA ALA A 29 -4.62 1.85 -9.21
C ALA A 29 -5.11 1.94 -7.76
N VAL A 30 -4.95 3.10 -7.15
CA VAL A 30 -5.51 3.36 -5.81
C VAL A 30 -6.86 4.05 -5.96
N VAL A 31 -7.87 3.45 -5.34
CA VAL A 31 -9.23 3.95 -5.30
C VAL A 31 -9.52 4.45 -3.89
N GLU A 32 -9.82 5.73 -3.77
CA GLU A 32 -10.23 6.40 -2.53
C GLU A 32 -11.73 6.73 -2.62
N VAL A 33 -12.49 6.33 -1.60
CA VAL A 33 -13.93 6.61 -1.51
C VAL A 33 -14.20 7.41 -0.24
N TYR A 34 -14.75 8.60 -0.43
CA TYR A 34 -15.14 9.52 0.64
C TYR A 34 -16.64 9.40 0.92
N TYR A 35 -16.97 9.14 2.18
CA TYR A 35 -18.34 9.06 2.69
C TYR A 35 -18.35 9.43 4.17
N ASP A 36 -19.52 9.75 4.73
CA ASP A 36 -19.66 10.24 6.10
C ASP A 36 -19.43 9.11 7.12
N THR A 37 -18.17 8.93 7.52
CA THR A 37 -17.71 8.03 8.56
C THR A 37 -16.31 8.45 8.99
N GLU A 38 -15.83 7.89 10.10
CA GLU A 38 -14.45 8.07 10.56
C GLU A 38 -13.42 7.52 9.55
N ALA A 39 -12.29 8.21 9.45
CA ALA A 39 -11.15 7.75 8.65
C ALA A 39 -10.58 6.42 9.19
N ASN A 40 -9.90 5.69 8.31
CA ASN A 40 -9.24 4.44 8.71
C ASN A 40 -8.17 4.69 9.78
N GLN A 41 -8.06 3.75 10.71
CA GLN A 41 -7.07 3.82 11.77
C GLN A 41 -5.65 3.61 11.21
N PRO A 42 -4.63 4.30 11.77
CA PRO A 42 -3.23 4.05 11.43
C PRO A 42 -2.87 2.57 11.55
N GLN A 43 -1.98 2.12 10.66
CA GLN A 43 -1.50 0.74 10.63
C GLN A 43 0.03 0.68 10.58
N GLU A 44 0.57 -0.49 10.90
CA GLU A 44 1.96 -0.85 10.64
C GLU A 44 2.01 -1.77 9.42
N GLN A 45 2.84 -1.42 8.44
CA GLN A 45 2.99 -2.17 7.19
C GLN A 45 4.46 -2.29 6.80
N ASN A 46 4.75 -3.16 5.84
CA ASN A 46 6.11 -3.35 5.31
C ASN A 46 6.16 -3.11 3.81
N ILE A 47 7.28 -2.57 3.35
CA ILE A 47 7.74 -2.71 1.97
C ILE A 47 9.09 -3.43 2.01
N TYR A 48 9.13 -4.64 1.47
CA TYR A 48 10.32 -5.46 1.39
C TYR A 48 11.19 -5.00 0.21
N GLN A 49 12.50 -5.09 0.37
CA GLN A 49 13.40 -5.14 -0.78
C GLN A 49 13.76 -6.60 -1.06
N ARG A 50 13.49 -7.09 -2.25
CA ARG A 50 13.77 -8.46 -2.67
C ARG A 50 13.98 -8.47 -4.18
N ASP A 51 14.97 -9.22 -4.65
CA ASP A 51 15.32 -9.34 -6.08
C ASP A 51 15.58 -7.97 -6.74
N ALA A 52 16.22 -7.05 -6.00
CA ALA A 52 16.43 -5.67 -6.43
C ALA A 52 15.13 -4.96 -6.86
N ALA A 53 14.03 -5.22 -6.14
CA ALA A 53 12.76 -4.55 -6.31
C ALA A 53 12.11 -4.26 -4.95
N PHE A 54 11.16 -3.32 -4.94
CA PHE A 54 10.33 -3.01 -3.79
C PHE A 54 9.02 -3.79 -3.88
N HIS A 55 8.65 -4.45 -2.78
CA HIS A 55 7.47 -5.30 -2.68
C HIS A 55 6.63 -4.91 -1.46
N PRO A 56 5.40 -4.43 -1.62
CA PRO A 56 4.75 -4.21 -2.90
C PRO A 56 5.22 -2.97 -3.67
N ARG A 57 4.91 -2.96 -4.98
CA ARG A 57 5.12 -1.78 -5.83
C ARG A 57 4.23 -0.60 -5.44
N VAL A 58 2.99 -0.85 -5.02
CA VAL A 58 2.06 0.16 -4.51
C VAL A 58 1.48 -0.29 -3.17
N LEU A 59 1.81 0.46 -2.12
CA LEU A 59 1.23 0.28 -0.79
C LEU A 59 0.26 1.42 -0.50
N THR A 60 -0.95 1.12 -0.05
CA THR A 60 -1.92 2.14 0.40
C THR A 60 -2.03 2.06 1.92
N VAL A 61 -1.83 3.18 2.61
CA VAL A 61 -1.94 3.27 4.07
C VAL A 61 -2.74 4.49 4.51
N PRO A 62 -3.50 4.41 5.63
CA PRO A 62 -4.09 5.59 6.25
C PRO A 62 -3.04 6.57 6.76
N THR A 63 -3.36 7.86 6.78
CA THR A 63 -2.55 8.88 7.45
C THR A 63 -2.30 8.53 8.93
N GLY A 64 -1.08 8.77 9.40
CA GLY A 64 -0.57 8.39 10.72
C GLY A 64 0.07 6.99 10.76
N SER A 65 0.08 6.23 9.66
CA SER A 65 0.65 4.88 9.62
C SER A 65 2.17 4.86 9.70
N TYR A 66 2.73 3.69 10.04
CA TYR A 66 4.17 3.43 10.03
C TYR A 66 4.49 2.37 8.98
N VAL A 67 5.55 2.59 8.19
CA VAL A 67 6.04 1.61 7.21
C VAL A 67 7.49 1.26 7.51
N ALA A 68 7.78 -0.03 7.69
CA ALA A 68 9.13 -0.54 7.80
C ALA A 68 9.64 -1.03 6.44
N PHE A 69 10.96 -1.00 6.27
CA PHE A 69 11.63 -1.40 5.03
C PHE A 69 12.62 -2.54 5.30
N PRO A 70 12.15 -3.77 5.55
CA PRO A 70 13.06 -4.91 5.66
C PRO A 70 13.76 -5.17 4.32
N ASN A 71 15.06 -5.44 4.39
CA ASN A 71 15.84 -5.87 3.23
C ASN A 71 15.97 -7.41 3.27
N GLN A 72 15.45 -8.08 2.24
CA GLN A 72 15.51 -9.54 2.06
C GLN A 72 16.54 -9.96 1.00
N ASP A 73 17.23 -9.00 0.39
CA ASP A 73 18.35 -9.27 -0.50
C ASP A 73 19.65 -9.55 0.27
N THR A 74 20.61 -10.13 -0.43
CA THR A 74 21.96 -10.39 0.09
C THR A 74 22.91 -9.21 -0.12
N THR A 75 22.43 -8.13 -0.74
CA THR A 75 23.16 -6.90 -0.99
C THR A 75 22.60 -5.77 -0.13
N ARG A 76 23.45 -4.79 0.19
CA ARG A 76 22.97 -3.59 0.88
C ARG A 76 22.11 -2.77 -0.08
N LEU A 77 20.98 -2.29 0.41
CA LEU A 77 20.05 -1.47 -0.36
C LEU A 77 19.72 -0.19 0.39
N HIS A 78 19.31 0.81 -0.39
CA HIS A 78 19.03 2.15 0.06
C HIS A 78 17.55 2.44 -0.19
N VAL A 79 16.90 3.15 0.73
CA VAL A 79 15.50 3.57 0.56
C VAL A 79 15.40 5.04 0.87
N TYR A 80 14.93 5.81 -0.09
CA TYR A 80 14.72 7.24 0.09
C TYR A 80 13.40 7.70 -0.53
N SER A 81 12.97 8.88 -0.11
CA SER A 81 11.97 9.67 -0.82
C SER A 81 12.26 11.16 -0.69
N PHE A 82 11.90 11.91 -1.73
CA PHE A 82 11.91 13.38 -1.76
C PHE A 82 10.50 13.95 -1.99
N SER A 83 9.46 13.12 -1.84
CA SER A 83 8.08 13.55 -2.07
C SER A 83 7.63 14.54 -0.99
N PRO A 84 6.83 15.57 -1.34
CA PRO A 84 6.32 16.54 -0.35
C PRO A 84 5.54 15.92 0.81
N ALA A 85 4.90 14.76 0.61
CA ALA A 85 4.19 14.03 1.66
C ALA A 85 5.14 13.37 2.68
N LYS A 86 6.36 12.98 2.26
CA LYS A 86 7.38 12.46 3.17
C LYS A 86 8.76 12.47 2.53
N THR A 87 9.67 13.28 3.07
CA THR A 87 11.11 13.19 2.78
C THR A 87 11.80 12.32 3.82
N PHE A 88 12.61 11.36 3.39
CA PHE A 88 13.45 10.55 4.27
C PHE A 88 14.59 9.87 3.50
N ASP A 89 15.61 9.42 4.23
CA ASP A 89 16.79 8.77 3.69
C ASP A 89 17.26 7.66 4.66
N LEU A 90 17.15 6.39 4.23
CA LEU A 90 17.61 5.21 4.95
C LEU A 90 18.85 4.62 4.26
N ASN A 91 20.04 5.14 4.61
CA ASN A 91 21.36 4.72 4.13
C ASN A 91 21.54 3.20 4.03
N LEU A 92 22.34 2.75 3.06
CA LEU A 92 22.65 1.35 2.74
C LEU A 92 22.70 0.37 3.94
N TYR A 93 21.71 -0.54 4.03
CA TYR A 93 21.61 -1.58 5.07
C TYR A 93 21.40 -2.98 4.49
N LEU A 94 21.80 -4.02 5.24
CA LEU A 94 21.73 -5.42 4.81
C LEU A 94 20.62 -6.19 5.55
N GLN A 95 20.82 -6.55 6.83
CA GLN A 95 19.87 -7.34 7.61
C GLN A 95 19.17 -6.53 8.72
N GLU A 96 19.81 -5.48 9.21
CA GLU A 96 19.18 -4.58 10.17
C GLU A 96 18.04 -3.84 9.49
N THR A 97 16.82 -3.99 10.00
CA THR A 97 15.68 -3.20 9.54
C THR A 97 15.71 -1.86 10.30
N PRO A 98 15.80 -0.72 9.60
CA PRO A 98 15.70 0.60 10.24
C PRO A 98 14.38 0.76 11.00
N LYS A 99 14.31 1.75 11.89
CA LYS A 99 13.04 2.08 12.55
C LYS A 99 11.97 2.39 11.50
N PRO A 100 10.72 1.95 11.70
CA PRO A 100 9.62 2.28 10.80
C PRO A 100 9.50 3.79 10.60
N VAL A 101 9.22 4.20 9.36
CA VAL A 101 9.00 5.60 9.00
C VAL A 101 7.52 5.94 9.24
N HIS A 102 7.25 7.02 9.96
CA HIS A 102 5.90 7.53 10.20
C HIS A 102 5.39 8.35 9.01
N PHE A 103 4.15 8.17 8.58
CA PHE A 103 3.53 8.86 7.44
C PHE A 103 2.31 9.64 7.91
N ASP A 104 2.49 10.91 8.23
CA ASP A 104 1.51 11.80 8.87
C ASP A 104 0.88 12.84 7.94
N GLN A 105 1.27 12.84 6.66
CA GLN A 105 0.71 13.73 5.64
C GLN A 105 0.19 12.89 4.47
N SER A 106 -1.07 13.13 4.09
CA SER A 106 -1.66 12.48 2.92
C SER A 106 -0.98 12.90 1.63
N GLY A 107 -0.99 11.98 0.66
CA GLY A 107 -0.38 12.15 -0.65
C GLY A 107 0.44 10.95 -1.09
N VAL A 108 1.01 11.06 -2.30
CA VAL A 108 1.84 10.02 -2.90
C VAL A 108 3.30 10.23 -2.50
N VAL A 109 3.90 9.19 -1.94
CA VAL A 109 5.33 9.10 -1.64
C VAL A 109 5.98 8.18 -2.65
N VAL A 110 6.91 8.71 -3.43
CA VAL A 110 7.70 7.94 -4.39
C VAL A 110 8.96 7.46 -3.71
N LEU A 111 9.19 6.14 -3.74
CA LEU A 111 10.38 5.50 -3.20
C LEU A 111 11.42 5.27 -4.30
N GLY A 112 12.70 5.38 -3.93
CA GLY A 112 13.81 5.03 -4.80
C GLY A 112 14.96 4.35 -4.05
N CYS A 113 15.89 3.77 -4.80
CA CYS A 113 17.18 3.26 -4.32
C CYS A 113 18.32 3.93 -5.09
N ASN A 114 19.34 4.45 -4.41
CA ASN A 114 20.40 5.24 -5.04
C ASN A 114 21.40 4.42 -5.88
N ILE A 115 21.40 3.10 -5.73
CA ILE A 115 22.34 2.20 -6.46
C ILE A 115 21.64 1.35 -7.53
N HIS A 116 20.31 1.42 -7.61
CA HIS A 116 19.49 0.68 -8.57
C HIS A 116 18.42 1.60 -9.13
N ASP A 117 18.71 2.28 -10.24
CA ASP A 117 17.80 3.28 -10.83
C ASP A 117 16.42 2.73 -11.22
N HIS A 118 16.29 1.41 -11.36
CA HIS A 118 15.03 0.72 -11.67
C HIS A 118 14.16 0.43 -10.44
N MET A 119 14.73 0.50 -9.23
CA MET A 119 14.00 0.25 -8.00
C MET A 119 13.11 1.46 -7.69
N GLN A 120 11.80 1.30 -7.92
CA GLN A 120 10.80 2.31 -7.63
C GLN A 120 9.51 1.68 -7.12
N ALA A 121 8.94 2.27 -6.08
CA ALA A 121 7.62 1.93 -5.54
C ALA A 121 6.90 3.21 -5.06
N PHE A 122 5.65 3.04 -4.67
CA PHE A 122 4.77 4.13 -4.25
C PHE A 122 4.07 3.77 -2.95
N ILE A 123 4.01 4.74 -2.04
CA ILE A 123 3.11 4.70 -0.89
C ILE A 123 2.04 5.75 -1.12
N VAL A 124 0.77 5.36 -1.12
CA VAL A 124 -0.36 6.29 -1.10
C VAL A 124 -0.82 6.42 0.34
N VAL A 125 -0.56 7.59 0.93
CA VAL A 125 -1.02 7.94 2.27
C VAL A 125 -2.38 8.61 2.13
N SER A 126 -3.43 7.95 2.62
CA SER A 126 -4.83 8.30 2.37
C SER A 126 -5.53 8.82 3.62
N ASP A 127 -6.29 9.90 3.46
CA ASP A 127 -7.27 10.37 4.45
C ASP A 127 -8.66 9.75 4.22
N ALA A 128 -8.84 8.95 3.17
CA ALA A 128 -10.14 8.42 2.80
C ALA A 128 -10.59 7.32 3.79
N PRO A 129 -11.88 7.31 4.19
CA PRO A 129 -12.42 6.23 5.01
C PRO A 129 -12.41 4.86 4.34
N TYR A 130 -12.32 4.82 3.01
CA TYR A 130 -12.02 3.60 2.28
C TYR A 130 -10.98 3.88 1.21
N ALA A 131 -9.91 3.08 1.24
CA ALA A 131 -8.89 3.09 0.21
C ALA A 131 -8.51 1.64 -0.14
N ALA A 132 -8.35 1.35 -1.42
CA ALA A 132 -7.97 0.03 -1.91
C ALA A 132 -7.10 0.13 -3.16
N THR A 133 -6.20 -0.83 -3.32
CA THR A 133 -5.38 -0.98 -4.52
C THR A 133 -6.00 -2.04 -5.43
N THR A 134 -6.07 -1.77 -6.74
CA THR A 134 -6.58 -2.73 -7.72
C THR A 134 -5.58 -3.85 -7.99
N ASP A 135 -6.10 -5.05 -8.22
CA ASP A 135 -5.32 -6.22 -8.60
C ASP A 135 -5.08 -6.34 -10.12
N LEU A 136 -4.46 -7.45 -10.54
CA LEU A 136 -4.18 -7.78 -11.94
C LEU A 136 -5.44 -7.78 -12.84
N GLU A 137 -6.62 -7.94 -12.26
CA GLU A 137 -7.90 -7.90 -12.96
C GLU A 137 -8.55 -6.50 -12.89
N GLY A 138 -7.82 -5.50 -12.36
CA GLY A 138 -8.26 -4.13 -12.20
C GLY A 138 -9.27 -3.95 -11.07
N MET A 139 -9.44 -4.94 -10.19
CA MET A 139 -10.51 -4.97 -9.21
C MET A 139 -10.02 -4.56 -7.82
N ASN A 140 -10.79 -3.72 -7.11
CA ASN A 140 -10.49 -3.34 -5.73
C ASN A 140 -10.75 -4.51 -4.77
N ARG A 141 -9.74 -5.35 -4.54
CA ARG A 141 -9.83 -6.44 -3.56
C ARG A 141 -9.44 -5.97 -2.16
N PRO A 142 -10.29 -6.13 -1.13
CA PRO A 142 -9.91 -5.87 0.24
C PRO A 142 -8.64 -6.65 0.63
N GLY A 143 -7.64 -5.95 1.15
CA GLY A 143 -6.37 -6.56 1.58
C GLY A 143 -5.45 -7.02 0.44
N TYR A 144 -5.70 -6.62 -0.81
CA TYR A 144 -4.71 -6.75 -1.87
C TYR A 144 -3.68 -5.64 -1.74
N SER A 145 -2.41 -6.01 -1.60
CA SER A 145 -1.31 -5.05 -1.49
C SER A 145 -0.44 -4.99 -2.74
N GLY A 146 -0.81 -5.52 -3.90
CA GLY A 146 0.04 -5.46 -5.11
C GLY A 146 0.98 -6.65 -5.30
N ASP A 147 1.28 -7.43 -4.26
CA ASP A 147 2.12 -8.63 -4.34
C ASP A 147 1.56 -9.75 -3.46
N ARG A 148 0.54 -10.47 -3.95
CA ARG A 148 0.13 -11.74 -3.34
C ARG A 148 0.75 -12.91 -4.11
N PHE A 149 2.02 -13.16 -3.84
CA PHE A 149 2.49 -14.54 -3.66
C PHE A 149 3.08 -14.61 -2.26
N VAL A 150 2.29 -15.19 -1.35
CA VAL A 150 2.76 -15.74 -0.07
C VAL A 150 3.95 -16.67 -0.30
#